data_AF-A0A662EKM4-F1
#
_entry.id   AF-A0A662EKM4-F1
#
_cell.length_a   1.000
_cell.length_b   1.000
_cell.length_c   1.000
_cell.angle_alpha   90.00
_cell.angle_beta   90.00
_cell.angle_gamma   90.00
#
_symmetry.space_group_name_H-M   'P 1'
#
loop_
_entity.id
_entity.type
_entity.pdbx_description
1 polymer ?
#
loop_
_entity_poly.entity_id
_entity_poly.type
_entity_poly.pdbx_seq_one_letter_code
_entity_poly.pdbx_strand_id
1 'polypeptide(L)'
;MSGKLICPFCGWEQAPVPQPGPCPECGTPLVYIREGKLSGPSGRGVWRYRTLLPDVTPVSLGEGGTPLVPSIKLGEELGIELHFKLEGANPTGSFKDRGATVLVSVLRAFGVRRVADDSSGNAGAALAAYAARAGLSAVLFVPAHASEKKLAQIRAYGAELMEVPGPRPQATLAAKQACQEDPELVYASHNASPYFEAGLRTLAYELAEDLSGDVPDHLVVPVGGGALFLGLVQGFSDLVRLGLIRKVPQVHAV
;
A
#
# COMPACT_ATOMS: atom_id res chain seq x y z
N MET A 1 -2.18 10.87 16.61
CA MET A 1 -2.75 9.97 15.59
C MET A 1 -3.72 9.02 16.29
N SER A 2 -4.97 8.91 15.83
CA SER A 2 -5.93 7.94 16.40
C SER A 2 -5.76 6.54 15.83
N GLY A 3 -6.42 5.54 16.40
CA GLY A 3 -6.36 4.13 15.97
C GLY A 3 -5.29 3.32 16.70
N LYS A 4 -5.16 2.05 16.33
CA LYS A 4 -4.24 1.09 16.96
C LYS A 4 -3.64 0.13 15.95
N LEU A 5 -2.48 -0.40 16.27
CA LEU A 5 -1.88 -1.54 15.59
C LEU A 5 -2.30 -2.79 16.33
N ILE A 6 -2.86 -3.78 15.63
CA ILE A 6 -3.40 -5.01 16.22
C ILE A 6 -2.79 -6.22 15.51
N CYS A 7 -2.45 -7.26 16.27
CA CYS A 7 -2.15 -8.57 15.73
C CYS A 7 -3.47 -9.26 15.34
N PRO A 8 -3.70 -9.60 14.06
CA PRO A 8 -4.95 -10.23 13.63
C PRO A 8 -5.12 -11.66 14.15
N PHE A 9 -4.05 -12.27 14.69
CA PHE A 9 -4.05 -13.65 15.17
C PHE A 9 -4.32 -13.76 16.68
N CYS A 10 -3.55 -13.05 17.51
CA CYS A 10 -3.64 -13.16 18.97
C CYS A 10 -4.29 -11.94 19.65
N GLY A 11 -4.61 -10.88 18.91
CA GLY A 11 -5.27 -9.69 19.44
C GLY A 11 -4.35 -8.72 20.21
N TRP A 12 -3.04 -9.00 20.30
CA TRP A 12 -2.07 -8.06 20.88
C TRP A 12 -2.15 -6.70 20.18
N GLU A 13 -2.08 -5.60 20.94
CA GLU A 13 -2.23 -4.26 20.40
C GLU A 13 -1.21 -3.26 20.95
N GLN A 14 -0.92 -2.23 20.15
CA GLN A 14 -0.11 -1.09 20.55
C GLN A 14 -0.59 0.20 19.88
N ALA A 15 -0.13 1.33 20.42
CA ALA A 15 -0.28 2.63 19.77
C ALA A 15 0.50 2.66 18.43
N PRO A 16 0.07 3.48 17.45
CA PRO A 16 0.82 3.70 16.23
C PRO A 16 2.24 4.22 16.50
N VAL A 17 3.22 3.63 15.82
CA VAL A 17 4.65 4.02 15.84
C VAL A 17 5.17 4.14 14.41
N PRO A 18 6.25 4.90 14.12
CA PRO A 18 6.72 5.12 12.75
C PRO A 18 7.18 3.82 12.05
N GLN A 19 7.82 2.91 12.78
CA GLN A 19 8.33 1.65 12.26
C GLN A 19 7.93 0.49 13.17
N PRO A 20 6.70 -0.04 13.02
CA PRO A 20 6.24 -1.14 13.84
C PRO A 20 6.94 -2.44 13.44
N GLY A 21 7.40 -3.19 14.44
CA GLY A 21 7.81 -4.58 14.27
C GLY A 21 6.60 -5.53 14.11
N PRO A 22 6.86 -6.83 13.88
CA PRO A 22 5.83 -7.85 14.00
C PRO A 22 5.30 -7.93 15.43
N CYS A 23 4.19 -8.64 15.63
CA CYS A 23 3.65 -8.94 16.95
C CYS A 23 4.72 -9.60 17.84
N PRO A 24 4.96 -9.09 19.07
CA PRO A 24 5.98 -9.66 19.96
C PRO A 24 5.61 -11.06 20.48
N GLU A 25 4.31 -11.40 20.50
CA GLU A 25 3.82 -12.68 21.04
C GLU A 25 3.91 -13.84 20.03
N CYS A 26 3.70 -13.57 18.74
CA CYS A 26 3.57 -14.63 17.73
C CYS A 26 4.24 -14.32 16.39
N GLY A 27 4.91 -13.17 16.24
CA GLY A 27 5.62 -12.80 15.01
C GLY A 27 4.73 -12.41 13.83
N THR A 28 3.39 -12.42 13.99
CA THR A 28 2.46 -12.04 12.91
C THR A 28 2.57 -10.54 12.60
N PRO A 29 2.61 -10.13 11.32
CA PRO A 29 2.54 -8.71 10.95
C PRO A 29 1.30 -8.04 11.54
N LEU A 30 1.49 -6.83 12.07
CA LEU A 30 0.39 -6.05 12.64
C LEU A 30 -0.45 -5.43 11.52
N VAL A 31 -1.71 -5.14 11.84
CA VAL A 31 -2.62 -4.38 10.97
C VAL A 31 -3.01 -3.08 11.67
N TYR A 32 -3.09 -1.98 10.91
CA TYR A 32 -3.65 -0.73 11.43
C TYR A 32 -5.18 -0.82 11.40
N ILE A 33 -5.82 -0.46 12.52
CA ILE A 33 -7.27 -0.39 12.66
C ILE A 33 -7.65 0.94 13.30
N ARG A 34 -8.64 1.60 12.70
CA ARG A 34 -9.32 2.77 13.24
C ARG A 34 -10.81 2.49 13.21
N GLU A 35 -11.46 2.64 14.36
CA GLU A 35 -12.92 2.63 14.40
C GLU A 35 -13.44 3.87 13.69
N GLY A 36 -14.31 3.65 12.70
CA GLY A 36 -14.85 4.70 11.86
C GLY A 36 -16.04 4.19 11.06
N LYS A 37 -16.73 5.13 10.40
CA LYS A 37 -17.80 4.85 9.45
C LYS A 37 -17.37 5.30 8.06
N LEU A 38 -17.70 4.52 7.04
CA LEU A 38 -17.75 4.98 5.65
C LEU A 38 -19.08 5.70 5.44
N SER A 39 -19.22 6.92 5.97
CA SER A 39 -20.42 7.73 5.75
C SER A 39 -20.04 8.98 4.97
N GLY A 40 -20.42 9.04 3.69
CA GLY A 40 -20.22 10.20 2.82
C GLY A 40 -18.75 10.48 2.54
N PRO A 41 -18.09 9.71 1.65
CA PRO A 41 -16.69 9.94 1.31
C PRO A 41 -16.49 11.40 0.87
N SER A 42 -15.67 12.14 1.59
CA SER A 42 -15.32 13.53 1.24
C SER A 42 -13.85 13.57 0.82
N GLY A 43 -13.57 14.20 -0.31
CA GLY A 43 -12.24 14.22 -0.91
C GLY A 43 -12.15 13.43 -2.22
N ARG A 44 -10.93 13.09 -2.63
CA ARG A 44 -10.62 12.39 -3.89
C ARG A 44 -9.67 11.24 -3.62
N GLY A 45 -9.71 10.23 -4.50
CA GLY A 45 -8.77 9.12 -4.45
C GLY A 45 -8.80 8.36 -3.13
N VAL A 46 -7.63 7.87 -2.69
CA VAL A 46 -7.44 7.12 -1.44
C VAL A 46 -7.98 7.86 -0.21
N TRP A 47 -7.78 9.17 -0.14
CA TRP A 47 -8.10 9.96 1.06
C TRP A 47 -9.59 10.25 1.25
N ARG A 48 -10.45 9.84 0.31
CA ARG A 48 -11.91 9.83 0.55
C ARG A 48 -12.30 8.90 1.69
N TYR A 49 -11.48 7.89 1.96
CA TYR A 49 -11.65 6.89 3.03
C TYR A 49 -10.94 7.28 4.33
N ARG A 50 -10.62 8.56 4.53
CA ARG A 50 -9.87 9.08 5.70
C ARG A 50 -10.40 8.64 7.06
N THR A 51 -11.68 8.30 7.17
CA THR A 51 -12.29 7.84 8.44
C THR A 51 -11.83 6.44 8.85
N LEU A 52 -11.35 5.63 7.91
CA LEU A 52 -10.76 4.30 8.15
C LEU A 52 -9.23 4.30 8.09
N LEU A 53 -8.63 5.39 7.62
CA LEU A 53 -7.19 5.57 7.50
C LEU A 53 -6.62 6.33 8.72
N PRO A 54 -5.28 6.32 8.92
CA PRO A 54 -4.62 7.16 9.90
C PRO A 54 -5.03 8.63 9.83
N ASP A 55 -5.32 9.22 11.00
CA ASP A 55 -5.72 10.62 11.12
C ASP A 55 -4.51 11.55 11.02
N VAL A 56 -4.05 11.77 9.79
CA VAL A 56 -2.86 12.57 9.46
C VAL A 56 -3.15 13.52 8.32
N THR A 57 -2.30 14.53 8.16
CA THR A 57 -2.36 15.40 6.97
C THR A 57 -1.89 14.61 5.74
N PRO A 58 -2.73 14.46 4.70
CA PRO A 58 -2.38 13.67 3.52
C PRO A 58 -1.19 14.23 2.75
N VAL A 59 -0.29 13.33 2.34
CA VAL A 59 0.68 13.50 1.26
C VAL A 59 0.12 12.76 0.05
N SER A 60 -0.58 13.47 -0.82
CA SER A 60 -1.24 12.87 -1.99
C SER A 60 -0.69 13.43 -3.30
N LEU A 61 -0.68 12.57 -4.32
CA LEU A 61 -0.47 12.89 -5.74
C LEU A 61 -1.76 12.70 -6.55
N GLY A 62 -2.89 12.41 -5.90
CA GLY A 62 -4.18 12.15 -6.54
C GLY A 62 -4.45 10.68 -6.84
N GLU A 63 -3.74 9.76 -6.19
CA GLU A 63 -3.90 8.31 -6.30
C GLU A 63 -5.27 7.77 -5.89
N GLY A 64 -5.67 6.66 -6.50
CA GLY A 64 -7.01 6.10 -6.39
C GLY A 64 -8.01 6.74 -7.37
N GLY A 65 -9.28 6.33 -7.30
CA GLY A 65 -10.29 6.67 -8.29
C GLY A 65 -9.93 6.17 -9.68
N THR A 66 -9.33 4.98 -9.78
CA THR A 66 -8.84 4.43 -11.04
C THR A 66 -9.98 3.87 -11.87
N PRO A 67 -9.85 3.83 -13.22
CA PRO A 67 -10.93 3.34 -14.07
C PRO A 67 -11.31 1.87 -13.78
N LEU A 68 -12.60 1.60 -13.66
CA LEU A 68 -13.18 0.26 -13.77
C LEU A 68 -13.79 0.11 -15.17
N VAL A 69 -13.13 -0.64 -16.04
CA VAL A 69 -13.47 -0.69 -17.47
C VAL A 69 -14.18 -2.00 -17.80
N PRO A 70 -15.41 -1.98 -18.35
CA PRO A 70 -16.08 -3.18 -18.80
C PRO A 70 -15.37 -3.79 -20.01
N SER A 71 -15.22 -5.11 -20.00
CA SER A 71 -14.74 -5.88 -21.15
C SER A 71 -15.84 -5.98 -22.19
N ILE A 72 -15.52 -5.63 -23.43
CA ILE A 72 -16.48 -5.76 -24.56
C ILE A 72 -16.41 -7.18 -25.13
N LYS A 73 -15.22 -7.62 -25.54
CA LYS A 73 -15.04 -8.86 -26.30
C LYS A 73 -14.75 -10.08 -25.42
N LEU A 74 -13.80 -9.98 -24.50
CA LEU A 74 -13.38 -11.13 -23.70
C LEU A 74 -14.46 -11.61 -22.72
N GLY A 75 -15.26 -10.68 -22.17
CA GLY A 75 -16.40 -11.06 -21.32
C GLY A 75 -17.45 -11.85 -22.11
N GLU A 76 -17.79 -11.37 -23.30
CA GLU A 76 -18.72 -12.04 -24.23
C GLU A 76 -18.21 -13.44 -24.64
N GLU A 77 -16.94 -13.56 -25.03
CA GLU A 77 -16.32 -14.85 -25.41
C GLU A 77 -16.34 -15.89 -24.26
N LEU A 78 -16.24 -15.43 -23.02
CA LEU A 78 -16.27 -16.27 -21.82
C LEU A 78 -17.69 -16.47 -21.25
N GLY A 79 -18.70 -15.76 -21.78
CA GLY A 79 -20.07 -15.78 -21.25
C GLY A 79 -20.21 -15.19 -19.84
N ILE A 80 -19.36 -14.22 -19.47
CA ILE A 80 -19.35 -13.58 -18.14
C ILE A 80 -19.28 -12.06 -18.23
N GLU A 81 -19.82 -11.38 -17.21
CA GLU A 81 -19.56 -9.96 -17.00
C GLU A 81 -18.14 -9.77 -16.45
N LEU A 82 -17.27 -9.12 -17.24
CA LEU A 82 -15.86 -8.96 -16.92
C LEU A 82 -15.50 -7.49 -16.90
N HIS A 83 -14.82 -7.05 -15.84
CA HIS A 83 -14.29 -5.70 -15.69
C HIS A 83 -12.79 -5.71 -15.40
N PHE A 84 -12.09 -4.66 -15.84
CA PHE A 84 -10.68 -4.42 -15.56
C PHE A 84 -10.53 -3.19 -14.66
N LYS A 85 -9.96 -3.37 -13.47
CA LYS A 85 -9.60 -2.27 -12.58
C LYS A 85 -8.18 -1.79 -12.90
N LEU A 86 -8.08 -0.64 -13.57
CA LEU A 86 -6.85 -0.15 -14.20
C LEU A 86 -5.95 0.62 -13.23
N GLU A 87 -5.31 -0.11 -12.31
CA GLU A 87 -4.41 0.46 -11.29
C GLU A 87 -3.10 1.07 -11.86
N GLY A 88 -2.82 0.86 -13.15
CA GLY A 88 -1.75 1.55 -13.85
C GLY A 88 -2.02 3.04 -14.11
N ALA A 89 -3.26 3.51 -13.90
CA ALA A 89 -3.62 4.92 -14.02
C ALA A 89 -3.23 5.77 -12.79
N ASN A 90 -2.66 5.17 -11.75
CA ASN A 90 -2.14 5.89 -10.60
C ASN A 90 -0.88 6.73 -10.97
N PRO A 91 -0.53 7.77 -10.17
CA PRO A 91 0.53 8.74 -10.50
C PRO A 91 1.89 8.17 -10.92
N THR A 92 2.36 7.08 -10.30
CA THR A 92 3.64 6.42 -10.64
C THR A 92 3.46 5.22 -11.58
N GLY A 93 2.24 4.96 -12.03
CA GLY A 93 1.90 3.86 -12.92
C GLY A 93 1.59 2.54 -12.19
N SER A 94 1.29 2.55 -10.89
CA SER A 94 0.98 1.31 -10.15
C SER A 94 0.11 1.49 -8.92
N PHE A 95 -0.52 0.39 -8.48
CA PHE A 95 -1.28 0.34 -7.22
C PHE A 95 -0.45 0.67 -5.96
N LYS A 96 0.89 0.65 -6.05
CA LYS A 96 1.77 0.93 -4.90
C LYS A 96 1.59 2.34 -4.35
N ASP A 97 1.08 3.25 -5.18
CA ASP A 97 0.75 4.62 -4.80
C ASP A 97 -0.26 4.67 -3.65
N ARG A 98 -1.23 3.75 -3.65
CA ARG A 98 -2.25 3.68 -2.59
C ARG A 98 -1.65 3.41 -1.21
N GLY A 99 -0.62 2.57 -1.14
CA GLY A 99 0.09 2.32 0.11
C GLY A 99 1.11 3.40 0.45
N ALA A 100 1.85 3.88 -0.57
CA ALA A 100 2.91 4.87 -0.38
C ALA A 100 2.36 6.19 0.17
N THR A 101 1.20 6.65 -0.31
CA THR A 101 0.56 7.87 0.20
C THR A 101 0.28 7.78 1.70
N VAL A 102 -0.29 6.67 2.18
CA VAL A 102 -0.65 6.50 3.60
C VAL A 102 0.61 6.37 4.45
N LEU A 103 1.55 5.53 4.03
CA LEU A 103 2.82 5.34 4.73
C LEU A 103 3.59 6.65 4.89
N VAL A 104 3.82 7.38 3.81
CA VAL A 104 4.59 8.63 3.85
C VAL A 104 3.86 9.71 4.66
N SER A 105 2.53 9.78 4.59
CA SER A 105 1.75 10.71 5.42
C SER A 105 1.92 10.42 6.91
N VAL A 106 1.92 9.14 7.30
CA VAL A 106 2.14 8.70 8.67
C VAL A 106 3.57 9.03 9.13
N LEU A 107 4.58 8.68 8.34
CA LEU A 107 5.98 8.95 8.67
C LEU A 107 6.23 10.46 8.83
N ARG A 108 5.68 11.28 7.92
CA ARG A 108 5.74 12.74 8.03
C ARG A 108 5.08 13.25 9.31
N ALA A 109 3.94 12.68 9.70
CA ALA A 109 3.25 13.06 10.94
C ALA A 109 4.05 12.71 12.20
N PHE A 110 4.90 11.68 12.14
CA PHE A 110 5.87 11.34 13.19
C PHE A 110 7.16 12.18 13.13
N GLY A 111 7.28 13.13 12.20
CA GLY A 111 8.46 13.99 12.06
C GLY A 111 9.64 13.34 11.34
N VAL A 112 9.44 12.16 10.73
CA VAL A 112 10.48 11.46 9.96
C VAL A 112 10.93 12.32 8.79
N ARG A 113 12.25 12.38 8.56
CA ARG A 113 12.87 13.17 7.49
C ARG A 113 13.55 12.33 6.42
N ARG A 114 13.97 11.10 6.77
CA ARG A 114 14.71 10.19 5.88
C ARG A 114 14.09 8.81 5.94
N VAL A 115 13.87 8.21 4.77
CA VAL A 115 13.27 6.89 4.62
C VAL A 115 14.12 5.99 3.75
N ALA A 116 14.09 4.69 4.03
CA ALA A 116 14.70 3.66 3.22
C ALA A 116 13.72 2.56 2.81
N ASP A 117 13.92 1.97 1.64
CA ASP A 117 13.24 0.75 1.18
C ASP A 117 14.20 -0.10 0.33
N ASP A 118 13.89 -1.37 0.15
CA ASP A 118 14.72 -2.40 -0.47
C ASP A 118 14.22 -2.82 -1.87
N SER A 119 13.49 -1.93 -2.55
CA SER A 119 12.82 -2.22 -3.81
C SER A 119 13.36 -1.41 -4.98
N SER A 120 13.80 -2.13 -6.01
CA SER A 120 14.19 -1.56 -7.31
C SER A 120 13.04 -1.44 -8.31
N GLY A 121 11.79 -1.56 -7.87
CA GLY A 121 10.59 -1.59 -8.73
C GLY A 121 9.52 -0.60 -8.30
N ASN A 122 8.26 -0.87 -8.65
CA ASN A 122 7.13 0.04 -8.44
C ASN A 122 6.98 0.55 -6.99
N ALA A 123 7.34 -0.25 -5.99
CA ALA A 123 7.31 0.23 -4.59
C ALA A 123 8.39 1.26 -4.29
N GLY A 124 9.61 1.08 -4.81
CA GLY A 124 10.66 2.07 -4.67
C GLY A 124 10.33 3.36 -5.42
N ALA A 125 9.77 3.24 -6.63
CA ALA A 125 9.31 4.39 -7.41
C ALA A 125 8.18 5.17 -6.70
N ALA A 126 7.18 4.46 -6.17
CA ALA A 126 6.12 5.07 -5.37
C ALA A 126 6.71 5.75 -4.13
N LEU A 127 7.50 5.06 -3.31
CA LEU A 127 8.10 5.66 -2.12
C LEU A 127 8.91 6.91 -2.45
N ALA A 128 9.75 6.88 -3.49
CA ALA A 128 10.53 8.01 -3.96
C ALA A 128 9.63 9.22 -4.34
N ALA A 129 8.58 8.98 -5.12
CA ALA A 129 7.64 10.04 -5.54
C ALA A 129 6.93 10.71 -4.35
N TYR A 130 6.41 9.91 -3.42
CA TYR A 130 5.70 10.43 -2.25
C TYR A 130 6.64 11.07 -1.23
N ALA A 131 7.84 10.52 -1.03
CA ALA A 131 8.88 11.13 -0.20
C ALA A 131 9.26 12.51 -0.74
N ALA A 132 9.51 12.63 -2.05
CA ALA A 132 9.79 13.90 -2.71
C ALA A 132 8.64 14.90 -2.52
N ARG A 133 7.39 14.48 -2.72
CA ARG A 133 6.19 15.31 -2.49
C ARG A 133 6.09 15.82 -1.05
N ALA A 134 6.55 15.04 -0.08
CA ALA A 134 6.49 15.36 1.33
C ALA A 134 7.74 16.11 1.85
N GLY A 135 8.79 16.25 1.03
CA GLY A 135 10.07 16.82 1.44
C GLY A 135 10.90 15.89 2.34
N LEU A 136 10.74 14.57 2.19
CA LEU A 136 11.59 13.56 2.83
C LEU A 136 12.70 13.14 1.86
N SER A 137 13.89 12.84 2.39
CA SER A 137 14.92 12.15 1.61
C SER A 137 14.62 10.65 1.56
N ALA A 138 14.79 10.02 0.40
CA ALA A 138 14.58 8.59 0.22
C ALA A 138 15.87 7.91 -0.25
N VAL A 139 16.22 6.79 0.37
CA VAL A 139 17.37 5.94 0.02
C VAL A 139 16.86 4.56 -0.37
N LEU A 140 17.03 4.15 -1.62
CA LEU A 140 16.54 2.87 -2.12
C LEU A 140 17.71 1.93 -2.32
N PHE A 141 17.70 0.83 -1.56
CA PHE A 141 18.66 -0.25 -1.67
C PHE A 141 18.19 -1.19 -2.78
N VAL A 142 18.97 -1.30 -3.84
CA VAL A 142 18.60 -2.03 -5.05
C VAL A 142 19.69 -3.02 -5.43
N PRO A 143 19.37 -4.19 -6.02
CA PRO A 143 20.40 -5.06 -6.56
C PRO A 143 21.22 -4.32 -7.63
N ALA A 144 22.54 -4.45 -7.64
CA ALA A 144 23.43 -3.79 -8.61
C ALA A 144 23.17 -4.19 -10.07
N HIS A 145 22.42 -5.28 -10.31
CA HIS A 145 21.98 -5.73 -11.62
C HIS A 145 20.54 -5.30 -11.96
N ALA A 146 19.92 -4.43 -11.17
CA ALA A 146 18.59 -3.91 -11.44
C ALA A 146 18.58 -3.12 -12.76
N SER A 147 17.55 -3.32 -13.58
CA SER A 147 17.48 -2.70 -14.89
C SER A 147 17.40 -1.17 -14.79
N GLU A 148 18.23 -0.47 -15.57
CA GLU A 148 18.27 1.00 -15.65
C GLU A 148 16.91 1.65 -15.89
N LYS A 149 16.04 1.03 -16.70
CA LYS A 149 14.67 1.54 -16.93
C LYS A 149 13.84 1.67 -15.65
N LYS A 150 14.00 0.74 -14.70
CA LYS A 150 13.30 0.78 -13.41
C LYS A 150 13.93 1.82 -12.48
N LEU A 151 15.26 1.92 -12.49
CA LEU A 151 16.00 2.86 -11.66
C LEU A 151 15.81 4.31 -12.12
N ALA A 152 15.63 4.55 -13.41
CA ALA A 152 15.43 5.89 -13.97
C ALA A 152 14.23 6.62 -13.35
N GLN A 153 13.11 5.93 -13.11
CA GLN A 153 11.94 6.53 -12.46
C GLN A 153 12.24 6.93 -11.01
N ILE A 154 12.95 6.08 -10.26
CA ILE A 154 13.35 6.36 -8.87
C ILE A 154 14.30 7.58 -8.83
N ARG A 155 15.32 7.62 -9.69
CA ARG A 155 16.25 8.75 -9.80
C ARG A 155 15.54 10.05 -10.21
N ALA A 156 14.54 9.97 -11.11
CA ALA A 156 13.77 11.13 -11.55
C ALA A 156 12.98 11.81 -10.42
N TYR A 157 12.58 11.04 -9.38
CA TYR A 157 11.98 11.60 -8.17
C TYR A 157 13.00 12.09 -7.13
N GLY A 158 14.31 12.01 -7.44
CA GLY A 158 15.37 12.56 -6.60
C GLY A 158 15.79 11.66 -5.42
N ALA A 159 15.41 10.38 -5.44
CA ALA A 159 15.86 9.45 -4.42
C ALA A 159 17.29 8.94 -4.67
N GLU A 160 18.03 8.73 -3.59
CA GLU A 160 19.35 8.13 -3.60
C GLU A 160 19.23 6.62 -3.89
N LEU A 161 20.08 6.09 -4.76
CA LEU A 161 20.14 4.67 -5.06
C LEU A 161 21.42 4.07 -4.47
N MET A 162 21.24 3.10 -3.58
CA MET A 162 22.33 2.30 -3.03
C MET A 162 22.34 0.96 -3.76
N GLU A 163 23.24 0.81 -4.72
CA GLU A 163 23.41 -0.42 -5.48
C GLU A 163 24.16 -1.47 -4.65
N VAL A 164 23.50 -2.59 -4.37
CA VAL A 164 23.98 -3.67 -3.50
C VAL A 164 24.34 -4.88 -4.36
N PRO A 165 25.59 -5.39 -4.29
CA PRO A 165 25.97 -6.62 -4.97
C PRO A 165 25.13 -7.82 -4.52
N GLY A 166 24.72 -8.66 -5.48
CA GLY A 166 23.97 -9.89 -5.22
C GLY A 166 22.45 -9.77 -5.43
N PRO A 167 21.68 -10.77 -4.97
CA PRO A 167 20.25 -10.85 -5.21
C PRO A 167 19.45 -9.94 -4.27
N ARG A 168 18.15 -9.78 -4.52
CA ARG A 168 17.23 -8.94 -3.71
C ARG A 168 17.36 -9.13 -2.19
N PRO A 169 17.48 -10.34 -1.62
CA PRO A 169 17.68 -10.48 -0.18
C PRO A 169 18.89 -9.73 0.39
N GLN A 170 19.96 -9.54 -0.40
CA GLN A 170 21.10 -8.73 0.03
C GLN A 170 20.76 -7.25 0.12
N ALA A 171 19.98 -6.71 -0.82
CA ALA A 171 19.48 -5.35 -0.73
C ALA A 171 18.58 -5.15 0.51
N THR A 172 17.75 -6.16 0.85
CA THR A 172 16.95 -6.15 2.09
C THR A 172 17.82 -6.12 3.33
N LEU A 173 18.88 -6.92 3.39
CA LEU A 173 19.82 -6.94 4.52
C LEU A 173 20.55 -5.60 4.66
N ALA A 174 21.06 -5.06 3.55
CA ALA A 174 21.75 -3.77 3.53
C ALA A 174 20.85 -2.62 4.00
N ALA A 175 19.59 -2.57 3.52
CA ALA A 175 18.63 -1.56 3.96
C ALA A 175 18.35 -1.63 5.47
N LYS A 176 18.15 -2.84 5.99
CA LYS A 176 17.93 -3.05 7.43
C LYS A 176 19.14 -2.67 8.26
N GLN A 177 20.34 -3.04 7.81
CA GLN A 177 21.59 -2.69 8.49
C GLN A 177 21.78 -1.17 8.53
N ALA A 178 21.59 -0.47 7.41
CA ALA A 178 21.70 0.98 7.36
C ALA A 178 20.73 1.68 8.32
N CYS A 179 19.49 1.18 8.44
CA CYS A 179 18.51 1.73 9.39
C CYS A 179 18.83 1.39 10.86
N GLN A 180 19.61 0.35 11.13
CA GLN A 180 20.11 0.04 12.48
C GLN A 180 21.28 0.93 12.87
N GLU A 181 22.12 1.29 11.91
CA GLU A 181 23.30 2.14 12.11
C GLU A 181 22.95 3.63 12.17
N ASP A 182 21.89 4.05 11.47
CA ASP A 182 21.43 5.44 11.40
C ASP A 182 19.99 5.59 11.96
N PRO A 183 19.84 6.06 13.21
CA PRO A 183 18.53 6.24 13.84
C PRO A 183 17.61 7.26 13.13
N GLU A 184 18.14 8.12 12.27
CA GLU A 184 17.33 9.07 11.49
C GLU A 184 16.75 8.44 10.21
N LEU A 185 17.25 7.26 9.81
CA LEU A 185 16.83 6.53 8.61
C LEU A 185 15.77 5.48 8.96
N VAL A 186 14.51 5.77 8.62
CA VAL A 186 13.39 4.86 8.92
C VAL A 186 13.17 3.87 7.78
N TYR A 187 13.08 2.58 8.11
CA TYR A 187 12.80 1.54 7.13
C TYR A 187 11.29 1.54 6.76
N ALA A 188 10.96 2.18 5.65
CA ALA A 188 9.61 2.40 5.14
C ALA A 188 9.14 1.24 4.24
N SER A 189 9.22 0.02 4.77
CA SER A 189 8.96 -1.19 3.97
C SER A 189 7.52 -1.28 3.45
N HIS A 190 7.37 -1.36 2.13
CA HIS A 190 6.11 -1.66 1.45
C HIS A 190 5.52 -3.05 1.75
N ASN A 191 6.30 -3.98 2.32
CA ASN A 191 5.82 -5.34 2.63
C ASN A 191 5.46 -5.53 4.10
N ALA A 192 6.09 -4.78 5.00
CA ALA A 192 5.91 -4.95 6.45
C ALA A 192 5.06 -3.85 7.09
N SER A 193 4.89 -2.70 6.43
CA SER A 193 4.20 -1.57 7.03
C SER A 193 2.68 -1.76 7.08
N PRO A 194 2.06 -1.72 8.28
CA PRO A 194 0.59 -1.73 8.42
C PRO A 194 -0.07 -0.51 7.78
N TYR A 195 0.65 0.60 7.64
CA TYR A 195 0.15 1.82 7.02
C TYR A 195 0.11 1.70 5.50
N PHE A 196 1.11 1.04 4.91
CA PHE A 196 1.12 0.74 3.48
C PHE A 196 -0.05 -0.19 3.13
N GLU A 197 -0.24 -1.24 3.92
CA GLU A 197 -1.35 -2.18 3.73
C GLU A 197 -2.72 -1.51 3.91
N ALA A 198 -2.91 -0.65 4.92
CA ALA A 198 -4.14 0.11 5.10
C ALA A 198 -4.51 0.95 3.86
N GLY A 199 -3.51 1.51 3.17
CA GLY A 199 -3.72 2.18 1.89
C GLY A 199 -4.20 1.25 0.78
N LEU A 200 -3.68 0.01 0.71
CA LEU A 200 -4.10 -0.99 -0.29
C LEU A 200 -5.56 -1.42 -0.12
N ARG A 201 -6.08 -1.48 1.13
CA ARG A 201 -7.49 -1.82 1.40
C ARG A 201 -8.48 -0.90 0.70
N THR A 202 -8.08 0.35 0.45
CA THR A 202 -8.93 1.33 -0.22
C THR A 202 -9.34 0.93 -1.63
N LEU A 203 -8.59 0.03 -2.29
CA LEU A 203 -9.01 -0.51 -3.58
C LEU A 203 -10.30 -1.33 -3.46
N ALA A 204 -10.49 -2.08 -2.37
CA ALA A 204 -11.73 -2.82 -2.14
C ALA A 204 -12.90 -1.87 -1.85
N TYR A 205 -12.64 -0.80 -1.10
CA TYR A 205 -13.65 0.24 -0.83
C TYR A 205 -14.09 0.91 -2.13
N GLU A 206 -13.14 1.23 -2.99
CA GLU A 206 -13.39 1.84 -4.30
C GLU A 206 -14.15 0.92 -5.24
N LEU A 207 -13.80 -0.37 -5.29
CA LEU A 207 -14.54 -1.35 -6.09
C LEU A 207 -15.99 -1.50 -5.61
N ALA A 208 -16.22 -1.51 -4.30
CA ALA A 208 -17.57 -1.57 -3.77
C ALA A 208 -18.38 -0.30 -4.09
N GLU A 209 -17.75 0.88 -4.07
CA GLU A 209 -18.40 2.13 -4.48
C GLU A 209 -18.71 2.16 -5.99
N ASP A 210 -17.75 1.81 -6.84
CA ASP A 210 -17.91 1.78 -8.30
C ASP A 210 -19.05 0.84 -8.73
N LEU A 211 -19.29 -0.22 -7.94
CA LEU A 211 -20.34 -1.21 -8.18
C LEU A 211 -21.58 -1.01 -7.29
N SER A 212 -21.72 0.15 -6.65
CA SER A 212 -22.89 0.49 -5.82
C SER A 212 -23.22 -0.55 -4.72
N GLY A 213 -22.19 -1.18 -4.16
CA GLY A 213 -22.29 -2.22 -3.13
C GLY A 213 -22.48 -3.64 -3.68
N ASP A 214 -22.71 -3.81 -4.98
CA ASP A 214 -22.85 -5.11 -5.64
C ASP A 214 -21.47 -5.63 -6.09
N VAL A 215 -20.67 -6.04 -5.11
CA VAL A 215 -19.30 -6.53 -5.33
C VAL A 215 -19.30 -7.79 -6.22
N PRO A 216 -18.24 -8.02 -7.03
CA PRO A 216 -18.22 -9.14 -7.96
C PRO A 216 -18.20 -10.48 -7.22
N ASP A 217 -18.70 -11.54 -7.86
CA ASP A 217 -18.58 -12.89 -7.31
C ASP A 217 -17.11 -13.37 -7.27
N HIS A 218 -16.33 -12.97 -8.27
CA HIS A 218 -14.93 -13.37 -8.42
C HIS A 218 -14.03 -12.16 -8.65
N LEU A 219 -12.89 -12.13 -7.97
CA LEU A 219 -11.85 -11.13 -8.17
C LEU A 219 -10.53 -11.83 -8.46
N VAL A 220 -9.96 -11.62 -9.65
CA VAL A 220 -8.67 -12.19 -10.04
C VAL A 220 -7.56 -11.18 -9.81
N VAL A 221 -6.56 -11.55 -9.02
CA VAL A 221 -5.51 -10.63 -8.55
C VAL A 221 -4.13 -11.23 -8.83
N PRO A 222 -3.23 -10.52 -9.54
CA PRO A 222 -1.86 -10.99 -9.69
C PRO A 222 -1.11 -10.90 -8.37
N VAL A 223 -0.41 -11.97 -7.99
CA VAL A 223 0.28 -12.10 -6.71
C VAL A 223 1.78 -12.23 -6.90
N GLY A 224 2.48 -11.10 -6.73
CA GLY A 224 3.93 -11.07 -6.52
C GLY A 224 4.28 -11.19 -5.04
N GLY A 225 4.26 -10.04 -4.33
CA GLY A 225 4.59 -9.97 -2.90
C GLY A 225 3.40 -10.15 -1.94
N GLY A 226 2.22 -10.54 -2.43
CA GLY A 226 1.03 -10.77 -1.59
C GLY A 226 0.29 -9.54 -1.06
N ALA A 227 0.94 -8.38 -0.95
CA ALA A 227 0.36 -7.20 -0.31
C ALA A 227 -0.97 -6.72 -0.92
N LEU A 228 -1.10 -6.73 -2.26
CA LEU A 228 -2.34 -6.34 -2.94
C LEU A 228 -3.50 -7.30 -2.62
N PHE A 229 -3.23 -8.60 -2.71
CA PHE A 229 -4.20 -9.65 -2.39
C PHE A 229 -4.67 -9.52 -0.94
N LEU A 230 -3.73 -9.36 0.00
CA LEU A 230 -4.04 -9.17 1.41
C LEU A 230 -4.89 -7.91 1.64
N GLY A 231 -4.49 -6.78 1.06
CA GLY A 231 -5.23 -5.52 1.16
C GLY A 231 -6.65 -5.64 0.62
N LEU A 232 -6.87 -6.34 -0.50
CA LEU A 232 -8.20 -6.59 -1.05
C LEU A 232 -9.06 -7.45 -0.12
N VAL A 233 -8.54 -8.59 0.34
CA VAL A 233 -9.26 -9.49 1.26
C VAL A 233 -9.63 -8.76 2.55
N GLN A 234 -8.69 -8.02 3.14
CA GLN A 234 -8.92 -7.27 4.37
C GLN A 234 -9.89 -6.11 4.14
N GLY A 235 -9.75 -5.38 3.03
CA GLY A 235 -10.65 -4.28 2.68
C GLY A 235 -12.10 -4.75 2.47
N PHE A 236 -12.35 -5.83 1.74
CA PHE A 236 -13.70 -6.39 1.63
C PHE A 236 -14.21 -6.91 2.98
N SER A 237 -13.35 -7.48 3.81
CA SER A 237 -13.72 -7.90 5.17
C SER A 237 -14.14 -6.72 6.04
N ASP A 238 -13.46 -5.58 5.93
CA ASP A 238 -13.83 -4.34 6.62
C ASP A 238 -15.23 -3.87 6.17
N LEU A 239 -15.54 -3.93 4.87
CA LEU A 239 -16.86 -3.56 4.34
C LEU A 239 -17.98 -4.48 4.83
N VAL A 240 -17.72 -5.80 4.94
CA VAL A 240 -18.67 -6.75 5.54
C VAL A 240 -18.91 -6.41 7.01
N ARG A 241 -17.84 -6.16 7.78
CA ARG A 241 -17.95 -5.77 9.21
C ARG A 241 -18.73 -4.48 9.40
N LEU A 242 -18.60 -3.54 8.47
CA LEU A 242 -19.34 -2.27 8.45
C LEU A 242 -20.78 -2.41 7.92
N GLY A 243 -21.19 -3.60 7.46
CA GLY A 243 -22.52 -3.86 6.91
C GLY A 243 -22.78 -3.21 5.55
N LEU A 244 -21.72 -2.86 4.81
CA LEU A 244 -21.83 -2.17 3.52
C LEU A 244 -21.95 -3.14 2.34
N ILE A 245 -21.47 -4.36 2.51
CA ILE A 245 -21.61 -5.46 1.54
C ILE A 245 -21.96 -6.75 2.31
N ARG A 246 -22.53 -7.74 1.62
CA ARG A 246 -23.02 -8.98 2.26
C ARG A 246 -21.95 -10.05 2.47
N LYS A 247 -20.97 -10.14 1.56
CA LYS A 247 -19.93 -11.18 1.56
C LYS A 247 -18.65 -10.62 0.94
N VAL A 248 -17.52 -11.25 1.29
CA VAL A 248 -16.26 -11.04 0.59
C VAL A 248 -16.31 -11.79 -0.75
N PRO A 249 -15.93 -11.17 -1.89
CA PRO A 249 -15.78 -11.86 -3.17
C PRO A 249 -14.85 -13.07 -3.07
N GLN A 250 -15.00 -14.05 -3.95
CA GLN A 250 -13.99 -15.10 -4.07
C GLN A 250 -12.75 -14.52 -4.76
N VAL A 251 -11.69 -14.28 -3.98
CA VAL A 251 -10.44 -13.71 -4.47
C VAL A 251 -9.50 -14.82 -4.94
N HIS A 252 -9.11 -14.77 -6.21
CA HIS A 252 -8.21 -15.72 -6.87
C HIS A 252 -6.82 -15.10 -7.02
N ALA A 253 -5.80 -15.80 -6.55
CA ALA A 253 -4.40 -15.42 -6.73
C ALA A 253 -3.82 -16.06 -8.00
N VAL A 254 -3.21 -15.25 -8.86
CA VAL A 254 -2.53 -15.71 -10.10
C VAL A 254 -1.08 -15.25 -10.18
#